data_AF-A0A832RSF6-F1
#
_entry.id   AF-A0A832RSF6-F1
#
_cell.length_a   1.000
_cell.length_b   1.000
_cell.length_c   1.000
_cell.angle_alpha   90.00
_cell.angle_beta   90.00
_cell.angle_gamma   90.00
#
_symmetry.space_group_name_H-M   'P 1'
#
loop_
_entity.id
_entity.type
_entity.pdbx_description
1 polymer ?
#
loop_
_entity_poly.entity_id
_entity_poly.type
_entity_poly.pdbx_seq_one_letter_code
_entity_poly.pdbx_strand_id
1 'polypeptide(L)'
;MKSFLFIGIILLAGLMAGVTLGLVNLLLVEPLIDSATNIENQNLINSGKSSDSPSFWANYYSYRAWQKGGEILAGGILGIAYGSLFGIVFAVSKNTLPGNNIIKK
;
A
#
# COMPACT_ATOMS: atom_id res chain seq x y z
N MET A 1 15.16 25.65 -3.28
CA MET A 1 15.68 24.32 -2.84
C MET A 1 16.53 23.73 -3.94
N LYS A 2 17.56 22.93 -3.59
CA LYS A 2 18.28 22.10 -4.58
C LYS A 2 17.31 21.05 -5.14
N SER A 3 17.30 20.82 -6.45
CA SER A 3 16.32 19.92 -7.11
C SER A 3 16.32 18.50 -6.54
N PHE A 4 17.50 17.94 -6.22
CA PHE A 4 17.62 16.63 -5.58
C PHE A 4 16.93 16.56 -4.22
N LEU A 5 17.01 17.64 -3.42
CA LEU A 5 16.38 17.70 -2.11
C LEU A 5 14.85 17.78 -2.22
N PHE A 6 14.34 18.49 -3.23
CA PHE A 6 12.91 18.52 -3.54
C PHE A 6 12.38 17.13 -3.94
N ILE A 7 13.07 16.45 -4.86
CA ILE A 7 12.70 15.10 -5.31
C ILE A 7 12.72 14.13 -4.13
N GLY A 8 13.77 14.14 -3.31
CA GLY A 8 13.87 13.26 -2.14
C GLY A 8 12.72 13.42 -1.15
N ILE A 9 12.33 14.66 -0.85
CA ILE A 9 11.21 14.94 0.08
C ILE A 9 9.90 14.40 -0.49
N ILE A 10 9.63 14.61 -1.77
CA ILE A 10 8.38 14.17 -2.40
C ILE A 10 8.26 12.66 -2.45
N LEU A 11 9.34 11.97 -2.82
CA LEU A 11 9.34 10.50 -2.87
C LEU A 11 9.15 9.92 -1.46
N LEU A 12 9.82 10.50 -0.46
CA LEU A 12 9.67 10.07 0.93
C LEU A 12 8.25 10.32 1.46
N ALA A 13 7.69 11.51 1.20
CA ALA A 13 6.32 11.83 1.60
C ALA A 13 5.30 10.89 0.93
N GLY A 14 5.47 10.62 -0.37
CA GLY A 14 4.67 9.66 -1.10
C GLY A 14 4.77 8.25 -0.51
N LEU A 15 5.99 7.76 -0.26
CA LEU A 15 6.22 6.46 0.38
C LEU A 15 5.53 6.37 1.74
N MET A 16 5.66 7.38 2.60
CA MET A 16 5.02 7.41 3.91
C MET A 16 3.50 7.38 3.81
N ALA A 17 2.91 8.14 2.88
CA ALA A 17 1.47 8.12 2.64
C ALA A 17 0.99 6.75 2.14
N GLY A 18 1.73 6.13 1.22
CA GLY A 18 1.45 4.81 0.68
C GLY A 18 1.54 3.68 1.72
N VAL A 19 2.58 3.71 2.55
CA VAL A 19 2.71 2.76 3.67
C VAL A 19 1.60 2.95 4.69
N THR A 20 1.21 4.20 4.97
CA THR A 20 0.07 4.50 5.85
C THR A 20 -1.21 3.89 5.31
N LEU A 21 -1.48 4.04 4.00
CA LEU A 21 -2.63 3.41 3.35
C LEU A 21 -2.60 1.87 3.52
N GLY A 22 -1.45 1.23 3.24
CA GLY A 22 -1.30 -0.21 3.41
C GLY A 22 -1.53 -0.67 4.86
N LEU A 23 -1.04 0.09 5.84
CA LEU A 23 -1.26 -0.22 7.26
C LEU A 23 -2.73 -0.05 7.67
N VAL A 24 -3.41 0.99 7.18
CA VAL A 24 -4.83 1.20 7.44
C VAL A 24 -5.65 0.03 6.88
N ASN A 25 -5.36 -0.42 5.66
CA ASN A 25 -6.02 -1.59 5.10
C ASN A 25 -5.71 -2.86 5.89
N LEU A 26 -4.46 -3.07 6.31
CA LEU A 26 -4.09 -4.21 7.14
C LEU A 26 -4.89 -4.26 8.45
N LEU A 27 -5.22 -3.11 9.02
CA LEU A 27 -5.98 -3.02 10.26
C LEU A 27 -7.49 -3.16 10.04
N LEU A 28 -8.04 -2.63 8.95
CA LEU A 28 -9.48 -2.50 8.75
C LEU A 28 -10.06 -3.50 7.75
N VAL A 29 -9.35 -3.78 6.66
CA VAL A 29 -9.83 -4.57 5.52
C VAL A 29 -9.42 -6.04 5.66
N GLU A 30 -8.17 -6.30 6.02
CA GLU A 30 -7.64 -7.67 6.13
C GLU A 30 -8.41 -8.58 7.10
N PRO A 31 -8.95 -8.12 8.25
CA PRO A 31 -9.82 -8.95 9.10
C PRO A 31 -11.09 -9.45 8.40
N LEU A 32 -11.66 -8.63 7.49
CA LEU A 32 -12.84 -9.00 6.71
C LEU A 32 -12.48 -10.04 5.64
N ILE A 33 -11.33 -9.88 4.99
CA ILE A 33 -10.81 -10.83 4.00
C ILE A 33 -10.46 -12.17 4.68
N ASP A 34 -9.83 -12.15 5.85
CA ASP A 34 -9.54 -13.36 6.63
C ASP A 34 -10.82 -14.10 6.99
N SER A 35 -11.86 -13.38 7.42
CA SER A 35 -13.16 -13.97 7.73
C SER A 35 -13.81 -14.62 6.51
N ALA A 36 -13.82 -13.92 5.37
CA ALA A 36 -14.40 -14.41 4.13
C ALA A 36 -13.65 -15.66 3.59
N THR A 37 -12.33 -15.60 3.56
CA THR A 37 -11.50 -16.73 3.08
C THR A 37 -11.55 -17.93 4.00
N ASN A 38 -11.70 -17.73 5.32
CA ASN A 38 -11.91 -18.83 6.25
C ASN A 38 -13.25 -19.55 5.99
N ILE A 39 -14.33 -18.80 5.74
CA ILE A 39 -15.63 -19.38 5.37
C ILE A 39 -15.52 -20.16 4.05
N GLU A 40 -14.82 -19.61 3.06
CA GLU A 40 -14.58 -20.30 1.78
C GLU A 40 -13.82 -21.62 1.98
N ASN A 41 -12.74 -21.62 2.75
CA ASN A 41 -11.97 -22.82 3.05
C ASN A 41 -12.78 -23.88 3.79
N GLN A 42 -13.63 -23.48 4.75
CA GLN A 42 -14.53 -24.39 5.44
C GLN A 42 -15.55 -25.02 4.48
N ASN A 43 -16.09 -24.24 3.54
CA ASN A 43 -17.00 -24.77 2.53
C ASN A 43 -16.30 -25.75 1.57
N LEU A 44 -15.04 -25.50 1.22
CA LEU A 44 -14.23 -26.42 0.41
C LEU A 44 -13.96 -27.74 1.15
N ILE A 45 -13.67 -27.67 2.45
CA ILE A 45 -13.50 -28.83 3.32
C ILE A 45 -14.79 -29.63 3.42
N ASN A 46 -15.91 -28.97 3.75
CA ASN A 46 -17.22 -29.62 3.91
C ASN A 46 -17.74 -30.26 2.61
N SER A 47 -17.39 -29.69 1.45
CA SER A 47 -17.72 -30.25 0.14
C SER A 47 -16.75 -31.35 -0.34
N GLY A 48 -15.75 -31.71 0.48
CA GLY A 48 -14.75 -32.72 0.14
C GLY A 48 -13.74 -32.29 -0.93
N LYS A 49 -13.71 -31.00 -1.29
CA LYS A 49 -12.78 -30.43 -2.28
C LYS A 49 -11.40 -30.09 -1.70
N SER A 50 -11.31 -29.98 -0.38
CA SER A 50 -10.06 -29.73 0.35
C SER A 50 -9.98 -30.63 1.59
N SER A 51 -8.76 -30.88 2.07
CA SER A 51 -8.51 -31.67 3.28
C SER A 51 -8.36 -30.75 4.50
N ASP A 52 -9.11 -31.02 5.57
CA ASP A 52 -8.87 -30.40 6.88
C ASP A 52 -7.63 -31.02 7.54
N SER A 53 -6.47 -30.53 7.13
CA SER A 53 -5.17 -31.03 7.58
C SER A 53 -4.29 -29.89 8.07
N PRO A 54 -3.40 -30.14 9.05
CA PRO A 54 -2.43 -29.15 9.49
C PRO A 54 -1.57 -28.58 8.35
N SER A 55 -1.24 -29.40 7.35
CA SER A 55 -0.50 -28.98 6.15
C SER A 55 -1.27 -27.98 5.29
N PHE A 56 -2.58 -28.16 5.15
CA PHE A 56 -3.43 -27.22 4.40
C PHE A 56 -3.42 -25.84 5.05
N TRP A 57 -3.68 -25.79 6.36
CA TRP A 57 -3.72 -24.54 7.11
C TRP A 57 -2.36 -23.85 7.16
N ALA A 58 -1.25 -24.60 7.31
CA ALA A 58 0.10 -24.05 7.23
C ALA A 58 0.37 -23.34 5.89
N ASN A 59 -0.06 -23.92 4.77
CA ASN A 59 0.07 -23.31 3.45
C ASN A 59 -0.84 -22.09 3.28
N TYR A 60 -2.07 -22.16 3.78
CA TYR A 60 -2.98 -21.02 3.76
C TYR A 60 -2.40 -19.82 4.53
N TYR A 61 -1.94 -20.03 5.78
CA TYR A 61 -1.39 -18.95 6.59
C TYR A 61 -0.09 -18.38 6.01
N SER A 62 0.78 -19.22 5.42
CA SER A 62 2.00 -18.74 4.77
C SER A 62 1.69 -17.85 3.56
N TYR A 63 0.69 -18.22 2.76
CA TYR A 63 0.25 -17.41 1.62
C TYR A 63 -0.40 -16.09 2.06
N ARG A 64 -1.26 -16.12 3.09
CA ARG A 64 -1.87 -14.91 3.66
C ARG A 64 -0.84 -13.94 4.23
N ALA A 65 0.21 -14.44 4.88
CA ALA A 65 1.31 -13.61 5.36
C ALA A 65 2.01 -12.85 4.21
N TRP A 66 2.24 -13.53 3.08
CA TRP A 66 2.80 -12.89 1.89
C TRP A 66 1.85 -11.84 1.29
N GLN A 67 0.56 -12.13 1.19
CA GLN A 67 -0.41 -11.17 0.66
C GLN A 67 -0.47 -9.89 1.52
N LYS A 68 -0.50 -10.02 2.85
CA LYS A 68 -0.50 -8.90 3.80
C LYS A 68 0.78 -8.06 3.71
N GLY A 69 1.94 -8.72 3.66
CA GLY A 69 3.22 -8.02 3.49
C GLY A 69 3.32 -7.33 2.13
N GLY A 70 2.84 -8.00 1.08
CA GLY A 70 2.80 -7.48 -0.28
C GLY A 70 1.89 -6.26 -0.42
N GLU A 71 0.78 -6.21 0.31
CA GLU A 71 -0.10 -5.04 0.34
C GLU A 71 0.61 -3.78 0.86
N ILE A 72 1.35 -3.88 1.97
CA ILE A 72 2.11 -2.73 2.50
C ILE A 72 3.16 -2.26 1.49
N LEU A 73 3.89 -3.19 0.89
CA LEU A 73 4.88 -2.88 -0.13
C LEU A 73 4.24 -2.20 -1.36
N ALA A 74 3.13 -2.75 -1.85
CA ALA A 74 2.38 -2.20 -2.96
C ALA A 74 1.84 -0.80 -2.64
N GLY A 75 1.33 -0.59 -1.43
CA GLY A 75 0.94 0.71 -0.92
C GLY A 75 2.09 1.72 -0.98
N GLY A 76 3.29 1.34 -0.52
CA GLY A 76 4.49 2.17 -0.60
C GLY A 76 4.87 2.55 -2.03
N ILE A 77 4.87 1.59 -2.97
CA ILE A 77 5.16 1.84 -4.40
C ILE A 77 4.11 2.80 -5.00
N LEU A 78 2.82 2.57 -4.71
CA LEU A 78 1.73 3.42 -5.16
C LEU A 78 1.87 4.85 -4.60
N GLY A 79 2.23 4.96 -3.32
CA GLY A 79 2.50 6.24 -2.68
C GLY A 79 3.65 6.99 -3.34
N ILE A 80 4.75 6.32 -3.68
CA ILE A 80 5.86 6.90 -4.45
C ILE A 80 5.38 7.41 -5.81
N ALA A 81 4.53 6.64 -6.50
CA ALA A 81 3.99 7.04 -7.80
C ALA A 81 3.14 8.31 -7.70
N TYR A 82 2.22 8.39 -6.71
CA TYR A 82 1.42 9.58 -6.46
C TYR A 82 2.27 10.77 -6.00
N GLY A 83 3.23 10.55 -5.11
CA GLY A 83 4.18 11.58 -4.70
C GLY A 83 4.90 12.16 -5.91
N SER A 84 5.47 11.30 -6.76
CA SER A 84 6.14 11.70 -8.00
C SER A 84 5.23 12.52 -8.91
N LEU A 85 3.98 12.06 -9.11
CA LEU A 85 2.99 12.77 -9.93
C LEU A 85 2.73 14.19 -9.39
N PHE A 86 2.44 14.34 -8.10
CA PHE A 86 2.22 15.66 -7.50
C PHE A 86 3.48 16.53 -7.52
N GLY A 87 4.66 15.93 -7.35
CA GLY A 87 5.93 16.62 -7.50
C GLY A 87 6.14 17.20 -8.89
N ILE A 88 5.83 16.43 -9.93
CA ILE A 88 5.89 16.87 -11.33
C ILE A 88 4.90 18.01 -11.57
N VAL A 89 3.64 17.84 -11.15
CA VAL A 89 2.59 18.87 -11.28
C VAL A 89 3.03 20.17 -10.62
N PHE A 90 3.58 20.11 -9.41
CA PHE A 90 4.12 21.30 -8.73
C PHE A 90 5.30 21.90 -9.50
N ALA A 91 6.25 21.08 -9.95
CA ALA A 91 7.44 21.56 -10.64
C ALA A 91 7.11 22.31 -11.94
N VAL A 92 6.07 21.88 -12.66
CA VAL A 92 5.57 22.52 -13.89
C VAL A 92 4.74 23.76 -13.58
N SER A 93 3.88 23.72 -12.56
CA SER A 93 2.91 24.80 -12.28
C SER A 93 3.47 25.95 -11.42
N LYS A 94 4.58 25.75 -10.71
CA LYS A 94 5.12 26.72 -9.72
C LYS A 94 5.34 28.15 -10.23
N ASN A 95 5.55 28.35 -11.53
CA ASN A 95 5.77 29.68 -12.13
C ASN A 95 4.47 30.36 -12.57
N THR A 96 3.37 29.61 -12.67
CA THR A 96 2.05 30.10 -13.11
C THR A 96 1.11 30.32 -11.92
N LEU A 97 1.37 29.68 -10.79
CA LEU A 97 0.57 29.82 -9.58
C LEU A 97 0.73 31.24 -8.99
N PRO A 98 -0.39 31.97 -8.76
CA PRO A 98 -0.34 33.27 -8.09
C PRO A 98 0.18 33.11 -6.65
N GLY A 99 0.99 34.06 -6.19
CA GLY A 99 1.61 34.05 -4.86
C GLY A 99 3.13 33.84 -4.86
N ASN A 100 3.79 34.23 -3.77
CA ASN A 100 5.23 34.01 -3.55
C ASN A 100 5.44 32.53 -3.11
N ASN A 101 5.09 31.59 -4.00
CA ASN A 101 5.06 30.14 -3.75
C ASN A 101 6.45 29.51 -3.52
N ILE A 102 7.49 30.31 -3.71
CA ILE A 102 8.87 29.99 -3.37
C ILE A 102 9.26 31.00 -2.30
N ILE A 103 9.54 30.52 -1.08
CA ILE A 103 10.16 31.35 -0.04
C ILE A 103 11.48 31.87 -0.64
N LYS A 104 11.50 33.16 -1.00
CA LYS A 104 12.72 33.85 -1.41
C LYS A 104 13.57 33.98 -0.14
N LYS A 105 14.76 33.40 -0.19
CA LYS A 105 15.74 33.51 0.89
C LYS A 105 16.31 34.92 0.92
#